data_AF-A0AAD5JZ93-F1
#
_entry.id   AF-A0AAD5JZ93-F1
#
_cell.length_a   1.000
_cell.length_b   1.000
_cell.length_c   1.000
_cell.angle_alpha   90.00
_cell.angle_beta   90.00
_cell.angle_gamma   90.00
#
_symmetry.space_group_name_H-M   'P 1'
#
loop_
_entity.id
_entity.type
_entity.pdbx_description
1 polymer ?
#
loop_
_entity_poly.entity_id
_entity_poly.type
_entity_poly.pdbx_seq_one_letter_code
_entity_poly.pdbx_strand_id
1 'polypeptide(L)' 'MDFDHGAMSTECLLIAELKAPHKVNTGSRPDFIKIAHQMKSSFDKKIHDGVDNDDISMPGLLVEGFRCTFFVMDLKY' A
#
# COMPACT_ATOMS: atom_id res chain seq x y z
N MET A 1 -0.07 35.95 -15.89
CA MET A 1 0.19 35.64 -14.48
C MET A 1 0.26 34.14 -14.41
N ASP A 2 1.49 33.71 -14.13
CA ASP A 2 2.02 32.36 -14.27
C ASP A 2 1.37 31.32 -13.36
N PHE A 3 1.65 30.08 -13.74
CA PHE A 3 1.16 28.80 -13.24
C PHE A 3 1.31 28.60 -11.73
N ASP A 4 0.30 27.99 -11.11
CA ASP A 4 0.54 26.96 -10.10
C ASP A 4 -0.62 25.94 -10.11
N HIS A 5 -0.48 24.92 -10.97
CA HIS A 5 -1.17 23.65 -10.78
C HIS A 5 -0.28 22.79 -9.87
N GLY A 6 -0.19 23.17 -8.60
CA GLY A 6 0.37 22.34 -7.54
C GLY A 6 -0.58 21.20 -7.20
N ALA A 7 -0.92 20.36 -8.18
CA ALA A 7 -1.36 19.02 -7.88
C ALA A 7 -0.13 18.32 -7.28
N MET A 8 -0.01 18.38 -5.95
CA MET A 8 0.84 17.49 -5.16
C MET A 8 0.54 16.07 -5.64
N SER A 9 1.40 15.58 -6.53
CA SER A 9 1.27 14.26 -7.12
C SER A 9 1.68 13.28 -6.05
N THR A 10 0.77 12.99 -5.13
CA THR A 10 0.95 11.90 -4.16
C THR A 10 1.10 10.62 -4.97
N GLU A 11 2.34 10.13 -5.08
CA GLU A 11 2.61 8.86 -5.74
C GLU A 11 1.99 7.72 -4.94
N CYS A 12 0.75 7.38 -5.29
CA CYS A 12 -0.02 6.34 -4.66
C CYS A 12 0.38 4.97 -5.24
N LEU A 13 1.23 4.24 -4.52
CA LEU A 13 1.61 2.88 -4.87
C LEU A 13 0.60 1.90 -4.26
N LEU A 14 -0.22 1.25 -5.08
CA LEU A 14 -1.12 0.19 -4.60
C LEU A 14 -0.41 -1.16 -4.55
N ILE A 15 -0.42 -1.80 -3.39
CA ILE A 15 0.02 -3.19 -3.23
C ILE A 15 -1.22 -4.09 -3.10
N ALA A 16 -1.41 -4.99 -4.06
CA ALA A 16 -2.57 -5.90 -4.07
C ALA A 16 -2.14 -7.36 -4.07
N GLU A 17 -2.79 -8.18 -3.24
CA GLU A 17 -2.68 -9.64 -3.27
C GLU A 17 -4.05 -10.26 -3.55
N LEU A 18 -4.12 -11.05 -4.63
CA LEU A 18 -5.32 -11.73 -5.08
C LEU A 18 -5.19 -13.24 -4.86
N LYS A 19 -6.12 -13.80 -4.09
CA LYS A 19 -6.26 -15.24 -3.90
C LYS A 19 -7.46 -15.79 -4.65
N ALA A 20 -7.22 -16.89 -5.34
CA ALA A 20 -8.27 -17.62 -6.03
C ALA A 20 -9.33 -18.15 -5.03
N PRO A 21 -10.61 -18.24 -5.41
CA PRO A 21 -11.71 -18.62 -4.51
C PRO A 21 -11.55 -19.97 -3.82
N HIS A 22 -10.82 -20.90 -4.45
CA HIS A 22 -10.56 -22.24 -3.91
C HIS A 22 -9.36 -22.31 -2.95
N LYS A 23 -8.62 -21.21 -2.77
CA LYS A 23 -7.45 -21.10 -1.86
C LYS A 23 -7.75 -20.27 -0.61
N VAL A 24 -9.04 -20.04 -0.32
CA VAL A 24 -9.48 -19.31 0.88
C VAL A 24 -9.18 -20.19 2.09
N ASN A 25 -8.01 -19.96 2.70
CA ASN A 25 -7.61 -20.67 3.89
C ASN A 25 -8.27 -19.98 5.09
N THR A 26 -9.28 -20.61 5.69
CA THR A 26 -10.13 -20.03 6.75
C THR A 26 -9.41 -19.76 8.09
N GLY A 27 -8.09 -19.94 8.15
CA GLY A 27 -7.24 -19.66 9.32
C GLY A 27 -6.03 -18.77 9.06
N SER A 28 -6.04 -17.94 8.01
CA SER A 28 -4.87 -17.23 7.49
C SER A 28 -4.35 -16.09 8.39
N ARG A 29 -3.54 -16.44 9.39
CA ARG A 29 -2.58 -15.50 9.98
C ARG A 29 -1.26 -15.22 9.20
N PRO A 30 -1.07 -15.47 7.88
CA PRO A 30 0.14 -14.98 7.19
C PRO A 30 -0.04 -13.96 6.04
N ASP A 31 -1.21 -13.83 5.40
CA ASP A 31 -1.29 -13.05 4.15
C ASP A 31 -1.33 -11.54 4.38
N PHE A 32 -2.05 -11.08 5.41
CA PHE A 32 -2.00 -9.67 5.79
C PHE A 32 -0.61 -9.25 6.27
N ILE A 33 0.15 -10.16 6.91
CA ILE A 33 1.54 -9.91 7.34
C ILE A 33 2.43 -9.72 6.11
N LYS A 34 2.23 -10.53 5.07
CA LYS A 34 2.96 -10.41 3.82
C LYS A 34 2.70 -9.08 3.13
N ILE A 35 1.43 -8.68 3.00
CA ILE A 35 1.09 -7.36 2.44
C ILE A 35 1.69 -6.24 3.28
N ALA A 36 1.54 -6.28 4.60
CA ALA A 36 2.11 -5.27 5.49
C ALA A 36 3.64 -5.19 5.37
N HIS A 37 4.32 -6.32 5.24
CA HIS A 37 5.77 -6.38 5.03
C HIS A 37 6.17 -5.80 3.67
N GLN A 38 5.42 -6.08 2.61
CA GLN A 38 5.65 -5.49 1.29
C GLN A 38 5.44 -3.97 1.29
N MET A 39 4.39 -3.50 1.97
CA MET A 39 4.12 -2.06 2.15
C MET A 39 5.27 -1.40 2.90
N LYS A 40 5.69 -1.96 4.04
CA LYS A 40 6.83 -1.46 4.81
C LYS A 40 8.12 -1.43 3.99
N SER A 41 8.46 -2.52 3.29
CA SER A 41 9.69 -2.57 2.48
C SER A 41 9.68 -1.56 1.34
N SER A 42 8.51 -1.26 0.76
CA SER A 42 8.36 -0.25 -0.28
C SER A 42 8.50 1.16 0.29
N PHE A 43 7.97 1.39 1.50
CA PHE A 43 8.19 2.62 2.26
C PHE A 43 9.66 2.84 2.61
N ASP A 44 10.32 1.84 3.21
CA ASP A 44 11.73 1.90 3.59
C ASP A 44 12.61 2.26 2.38
N LYS A 45 12.26 1.72 1.20
CA LYS A 45 12.94 2.06 -0.06
C LYS A 45 12.70 3.51 -0.48
N LYS A 46 11.45 4.00 -0.44
CA LYS A 46 11.16 5.41 -0.77
C LYS A 46 11.91 6.39 0.14
N ILE A 47 11.98 6.09 1.44
CA ILE A 47 12.76 6.87 2.41
C ILE A 47 14.26 6.85 2.05
N HIS A 48 14.81 5.67 1.73
CA HIS A 48 16.21 5.53 1.35
C HIS A 48 16.55 6.27 0.04
N ASP A 49 15.62 6.25 -0.93
CA ASP A 49 15.79 6.91 -2.23
C ASP A 49 15.66 8.45 -2.13
N GLY A 50 15.41 8.99 -0.93
CA GLY A 50 15.37 10.43 -0.67
C GLY A 50 14.11 11.11 -1.21
N VAL A 51 13.02 10.37 -1.39
CA VAL A 51 11.71 10.95 -1.74
C VAL A 51 11.27 11.84 -0.59
N ASP A 52 10.92 13.10 -0.88
CA ASP A 52 10.37 14.03 0.10
C ASP A 52 9.17 13.35 0.81
N ASN A 53 9.28 13.23 2.13
CA ASN A 53 8.35 12.43 2.96
C ASN A 53 7.03 13.16 3.24
N ASP A 54 6.80 14.29 2.59
CA ASP A 54 5.59 15.09 2.76
C ASP A 54 4.44 14.36 2.06
N ASP A 55 3.63 13.64 2.84
CA ASP A 55 2.38 12.97 2.46
C ASP A 55 2.48 11.65 1.67
N ILE A 56 3.40 10.74 2.05
CA ILE A 56 3.42 9.39 1.45
C ILE A 56 2.40 8.47 2.14
N SER A 57 1.32 8.17 1.41
CA SER A 57 0.37 7.10 1.77
C SER A 57 0.46 5.92 0.80
N MET A 58 0.40 4.71 1.34
CA MET A 58 0.42 3.47 0.56
C MET A 58 -0.81 2.63 0.87
N PRO A 59 -1.73 2.45 -0.10
CA PRO A 59 -2.84 1.54 0.05
C PRO A 59 -2.43 0.08 -0.19
N GLY A 60 -3.05 -0.83 0.55
CA GLY A 60 -2.94 -2.28 0.44
C GLY A 60 -4.31 -2.91 0.21
N LEU A 61 -4.42 -3.87 -0.70
CA LEU A 61 -5.66 -4.60 -0.98
C LEU A 61 -5.44 -6.12 -0.92
N LEU A 62 -6.11 -6.79 -0.01
CA LEU A 62 -6.18 -8.25 0.06
C LEU A 62 -7.53 -8.72 -0.48
N VAL A 63 -7.52 -9.51 -1.54
CA VAL A 63 -8.73 -10.14 -2.09
C VAL A 63 -8.67 -11.65 -1.86
N GLU A 64 -9.57 -12.16 -1.03
CA GLU A 64 -9.68 -13.59 -0.70
C GLU A 64 -11.06 -14.11 -1.12
N GLY A 65 -11.13 -14.78 -2.27
CA GLY A 65 -12.41 -15.22 -2.84
C GLY A 65 -13.30 -14.01 -3.17
N PHE A 66 -14.37 -13.82 -2.39
CA PHE A 66 -15.30 -12.69 -2.54
C PHE A 66 -15.10 -11.60 -1.48
N ARG A 67 -14.11 -11.73 -0.60
CA ARG A 67 -13.82 -10.76 0.46
C ARG A 67 -12.68 -9.85 0.04
N CYS A 68 -12.95 -8.54 0.02
CA CYS A 68 -11.92 -7.52 -0.15
C CYS A 68 -11.61 -6.89 1.21
N THR A 69 -10.34 -6.84 1.56
CA THR A 69 -9.86 -6.16 2.77
C THR A 69 -8.88 -5.07 2.34
N PHE A 70 -9.20 -3.83 2.69
CA PHE A 70 -8.42 -2.66 2.33
C PHE A 70 -7.64 -2.14 3.53
N PHE A 71 -6.38 -1.74 3.31
CA PHE A 71 -5.46 -1.23 4.30
C PHE A 71 -4.85 0.05 3.78
N VAL A 72 -4.52 0.98 4.68
CA VAL A 72 -3.74 2.18 4.33
C VAL A 72 -2.63 2.30 5.36
N MET A 73 -1.40 2.42 4.89
CA MET A 73 -0.25 2.75 5.71
C MET A 73 0.16 4.17 5.33
N ASP A 74 0.22 5.03 6.34
CA ASP A 74 0.49 6.46 6.20
C ASP A 74 1.76 6.76 6.99
N LEU A 75 2.73 7.42 6.33
CA LEU A 75 3.95 7.83 6.99
C LEU A 75 3.75 9.26 7.51
N LYS A 76 3.31 9.38 8.75
CA LYS A 76 3.28 10.65 9.47
C LYS A 76 4.62 10.87 10.15
N TYR A 77 5.34 11.92 9.74
CA TYR A 77 6.56 12.39 10.42
C TYR A 77 6.22 13.42 11.51
#